data_AF-A0A9P8AWB3-F1
#
_entry.id   AF-A0A9P8AWB3-F1
#
_cell.length_a   1.000
_cell.length_b   1.000
_cell.length_c   1.000
_cell.angle_alpha   90.00
_cell.angle_beta   90.00
_cell.angle_gamma   90.00
#
_symmetry.space_group_name_H-M   'P 1'
#
loop_
_entity.id
_entity.type
_entity.pdbx_description
1 polymer ?
#
loop_
_entity_poly.entity_id
_entity_poly.type
_entity_poly.pdbx_seq_one_letter_code
_entity_poly.pdbx_strand_id
1 'polypeptide(L)'
;MSVAATQHDLEQPATGPVGTDSEAFERQALEQLTDISPSSPVPVIAVDLDDVLAQTNHVVAEWHNQVYGTRMDLSHFYYYYYWKNPFWGTPKQTFDKVKAFYQTPRIFQADPVPGAREGTLSLKDMGFKLIIVTARAPDTADESWMWVNKHFPGVFDSIICTGQFKDVHKTGHEVVTKLSKAQVCADLNARILIDDSSENALQCATAIPIATRVLLFGDYEWNKRVSGPGDASDDMSFDIRLKALVGKEFWKEETVDIPEGAPLERVKDWSEVVRWVKIHMDTLQ
;
A
#
# COMPACT_ATOMS: atom_id res chain seq x y z
N MET A 1 20.83 24.06 31.14
CA MET A 1 21.65 23.02 31.80
C MET A 1 21.13 21.69 31.28
N SER A 2 21.73 21.17 30.20
CA SER A 2 22.67 20.02 30.21
C SER A 2 21.96 18.74 30.65
N VAL A 3 21.94 17.63 29.91
CA VAL A 3 23.12 16.90 29.39
C VAL A 3 22.77 15.95 28.22
N ALA A 4 23.69 15.87 27.23
CA ALA A 4 24.17 14.76 26.38
C ALA A 4 23.18 13.73 25.77
N ALA A 5 23.16 13.42 24.46
CA ALA A 5 24.21 13.00 23.52
C ALA A 5 24.90 11.66 23.88
N THR A 6 24.59 10.60 23.12
CA THR A 6 25.52 9.50 22.84
C THR A 6 25.28 8.95 21.43
N GLN A 7 26.37 8.85 20.68
CA GLN A 7 26.53 8.21 19.38
C GLN A 7 26.78 6.71 19.53
N HIS A 8 26.48 5.98 18.45
CA HIS A 8 27.01 4.69 18.00
C HIS A 8 26.87 3.46 18.92
N ASP A 9 26.13 2.48 18.41
CA ASP A 9 26.67 1.13 18.23
C ASP A 9 26.18 0.53 16.91
N LEU A 10 27.14 0.23 16.04
CA LEU A 10 26.99 -0.71 14.93
C LEU A 10 27.26 -2.09 15.53
N GLU A 11 26.23 -2.80 15.96
CA GLU A 11 26.35 -4.21 16.34
C GLU A 11 25.95 -5.13 15.18
N GLN A 12 26.84 -6.08 14.91
CA GLN A 12 26.66 -7.22 14.02
C GLN A 12 25.44 -8.05 14.44
N PRO A 13 24.84 -8.86 13.54
CA PRO A 13 23.61 -9.57 13.86
C PRO A 13 23.87 -10.60 14.96
N ALA A 14 23.27 -10.35 16.13
CA ALA A 14 23.20 -11.31 17.21
C ALA A 14 22.37 -12.53 16.76
N THR A 15 23.02 -13.68 16.68
CA THR A 15 22.39 -14.99 16.49
C THR A 15 21.76 -15.46 17.81
N GLY A 16 20.58 -14.94 18.13
CA GLY A 16 19.67 -15.44 19.18
C GLY A 16 18.44 -16.13 18.56
N PRO A 17 17.70 -16.98 19.30
CA PRO A 17 16.67 -17.84 18.73
C PRO A 17 15.47 -17.01 18.26
N VAL A 18 15.40 -16.75 16.96
CA VAL A 18 14.20 -16.29 16.25
C VAL A 18 13.29 -17.51 16.13
N GLY A 19 12.18 -17.60 16.87
CA GLY A 19 11.31 -18.77 16.72
C GLY A 19 9.95 -18.76 17.40
N THR A 20 9.80 -18.32 18.65
CA THR A 20 8.56 -18.66 19.38
C THR A 20 7.48 -17.57 19.33
N ASP A 21 7.87 -16.31 19.46
CA ASP A 21 6.90 -15.21 19.62
C ASP A 21 6.35 -14.70 18.28
N SER A 22 7.14 -14.82 17.19
CA SER A 22 6.65 -14.50 15.84
C SER A 22 5.63 -15.53 15.35
N GLU A 23 5.91 -16.81 15.56
CA GLU A 23 5.03 -17.90 15.13
C GLU A 23 3.69 -17.89 15.88
N ALA A 24 3.69 -17.58 17.19
CA ALA A 24 2.47 -17.47 17.96
C ALA A 24 1.59 -16.29 17.50
N PHE A 25 2.20 -15.13 17.21
CA PHE A 25 1.47 -13.98 16.69
C PHE A 25 0.96 -14.20 15.26
N GLU A 26 1.77 -14.81 14.39
CA GLU A 26 1.36 -15.18 13.03
C GLU A 26 0.18 -16.15 13.07
N ARG A 27 0.20 -17.15 13.96
CA ARG A 27 -0.96 -18.02 14.19
C ARG A 27 -2.19 -17.25 14.67
N GLN A 28 -2.03 -16.30 15.59
CA GLN A 28 -3.15 -15.48 16.05
C GLN A 28 -3.72 -14.58 14.93
N ALA A 29 -2.85 -13.98 14.12
CA ALA A 29 -3.28 -13.19 12.96
C ALA A 29 -3.97 -14.06 11.92
N LEU A 30 -3.44 -15.27 11.67
CA LEU A 30 -4.08 -16.28 10.80
C LEU A 30 -5.44 -16.69 11.35
N GLU A 31 -5.57 -16.92 12.66
CA GLU A 31 -6.84 -17.25 13.32
C GLU A 31 -7.86 -16.10 13.14
N GLN A 32 -7.45 -14.86 13.35
CA GLN A 32 -8.30 -13.68 13.11
C GLN A 32 -8.67 -13.53 11.63
N LEU A 33 -7.74 -13.79 10.71
CA LEU A 33 -8.03 -13.79 9.27
C LEU A 33 -8.98 -14.93 8.90
N THR A 34 -8.88 -16.10 9.54
CA THR A 34 -9.85 -17.19 9.36
C THR A 34 -11.22 -16.89 9.98
N ASP A 35 -11.31 -16.05 11.01
CA ASP A 35 -12.60 -15.59 11.53
C ASP A 35 -13.25 -14.53 10.62
N ILE A 36 -12.43 -13.74 9.92
CA ILE A 36 -12.88 -12.76 8.92
C ILE A 36 -13.20 -13.45 7.58
N SER A 37 -12.49 -14.52 7.26
CA SER A 37 -12.76 -15.39 6.13
C SER A 37 -13.95 -16.28 6.49
N PRO A 38 -15.17 -15.99 6.04
CA PRO A 38 -16.31 -16.74 6.53
C PRO A 38 -16.20 -18.20 6.05
N SER A 39 -16.72 -19.12 6.86
CA SER A 39 -17.06 -20.50 6.45
C SER A 39 -18.14 -20.57 5.35
N SER A 40 -18.33 -19.49 4.59
CA SER A 40 -19.34 -19.26 3.55
C SER A 40 -18.63 -18.89 2.24
N PRO A 41 -19.06 -19.40 1.07
CA PRO A 41 -18.31 -19.34 -0.19
C PRO A 41 -18.37 -17.98 -0.91
N VAL A 42 -18.54 -16.86 -0.18
CA VAL A 42 -18.65 -15.54 -0.81
C VAL A 42 -17.26 -15.10 -1.30
N PRO A 43 -17.07 -14.86 -2.61
CA PRO A 43 -15.75 -14.52 -3.12
C PRO A 43 -15.28 -13.15 -2.62
N VAL A 44 -14.01 -13.08 -2.25
CA VAL A 44 -13.39 -11.87 -1.68
C VAL A 44 -12.65 -11.08 -2.76
N ILE A 45 -12.80 -9.76 -2.72
CA ILE A 45 -11.96 -8.80 -3.44
C ILE A 45 -11.19 -7.98 -2.40
N ALA A 46 -9.87 -8.05 -2.47
CA ALA A 46 -8.98 -7.21 -1.68
C ALA A 46 -8.79 -5.87 -2.38
N VAL A 47 -8.83 -4.76 -1.63
CA VAL A 47 -8.73 -3.40 -2.16
C VAL A 47 -7.73 -2.60 -1.34
N ASP A 48 -6.76 -1.95 -1.98
CA ASP A 48 -5.90 -1.00 -1.28
C ASP A 48 -6.67 0.27 -0.88
N LEU A 49 -6.16 0.99 0.11
CA LEU A 49 -6.75 2.23 0.58
C LEU A 49 -6.15 3.44 -0.12
N ASP A 50 -4.84 3.61 -0.03
CA ASP A 50 -4.14 4.80 -0.51
C ASP A 50 -4.07 4.82 -2.04
N ASP A 51 -4.48 5.93 -2.64
CA ASP A 51 -4.59 6.22 -4.08
C ASP A 51 -5.41 5.22 -4.93
N VAL A 52 -6.08 4.25 -4.29
CA VAL A 52 -7.15 3.41 -4.85
C VAL A 52 -8.53 3.84 -4.35
N LEU A 53 -8.66 4.11 -3.04
CA LEU A 53 -9.89 4.61 -2.41
C LEU A 53 -9.76 6.06 -1.95
N ALA A 54 -8.61 6.46 -1.41
CA ALA A 54 -8.33 7.79 -0.87
C ALA A 54 -7.23 8.48 -1.69
N GLN A 55 -7.39 9.75 -2.06
CA GLN A 55 -6.38 10.51 -2.82
C GLN A 55 -5.19 10.95 -1.94
N THR A 56 -4.43 9.99 -1.42
CA THR A 56 -3.39 10.21 -0.41
C THR A 56 -2.23 11.01 -0.95
N ASN A 57 -1.69 10.68 -2.12
CA ASN A 57 -0.58 11.42 -2.72
C ASN A 57 -0.96 12.88 -3.06
N HIS A 58 -2.24 13.16 -3.33
CA HIS A 58 -2.73 14.53 -3.51
C HIS A 58 -2.54 15.35 -2.23
N VAL A 59 -2.99 14.81 -1.10
CA VAL A 59 -2.87 15.49 0.21
C VAL A 59 -1.41 15.59 0.66
N VAL A 60 -0.58 14.58 0.38
CA VAL A 60 0.86 14.63 0.64
C VAL A 60 1.51 15.76 -0.15
N ALA A 61 1.15 15.94 -1.43
CA ALA A 61 1.66 17.04 -2.25
C ALA A 61 1.27 18.41 -1.69
N GLU A 62 -0.01 18.59 -1.34
CA GLU A 62 -0.51 19.84 -0.74
C GLU A 62 0.22 20.17 0.57
N TRP A 63 0.37 19.17 1.45
CA TRP A 63 1.13 19.33 2.68
C TRP A 63 2.58 19.72 2.42
N HIS A 64 3.24 19.01 1.50
CA HIS A 64 4.65 19.27 1.20
C HIS A 64 4.84 20.68 0.64
N ASN A 65 3.93 21.14 -0.22
CA ASN A 65 3.91 22.51 -0.75
C ASN A 65 3.73 23.55 0.36
N GLN A 66 2.82 23.31 1.29
CA GLN A 66 2.57 24.22 2.41
C GLN A 66 3.75 24.29 3.40
N VAL A 67 4.36 23.15 3.73
CA VAL A 67 5.40 23.07 4.77
C VAL A 67 6.78 23.45 4.25
N TYR A 68 7.12 23.06 3.02
CA TYR A 68 8.47 23.23 2.46
C TYR A 68 8.52 24.24 1.29
N GLY A 69 7.40 24.87 0.93
CA GLY A 69 7.36 25.84 -0.16
C GLY A 69 7.61 25.24 -1.54
N THR A 70 7.27 23.96 -1.72
CA THR A 70 7.44 23.26 -3.00
C THR A 70 6.28 23.49 -3.97
N ARG A 71 6.36 22.85 -5.14
CA ARG A 71 5.35 22.90 -6.20
C ARG A 71 5.02 21.50 -6.73
N MET A 72 4.89 20.56 -5.81
CA MET A 72 4.53 19.18 -6.09
C MET A 72 3.08 19.07 -6.56
N ASP A 73 2.87 18.17 -7.51
CA ASP A 73 1.58 17.62 -7.90
C ASP A 73 1.78 16.11 -8.16
N LEU A 74 0.72 15.40 -8.53
CA LEU A 74 0.77 13.95 -8.76
C LEU A 74 1.80 13.54 -9.85
N SER A 75 2.09 14.41 -10.82
CA SER A 75 3.05 14.11 -11.88
C SER A 75 4.49 14.03 -11.37
N HIS A 76 4.77 14.52 -10.16
CA HIS A 76 6.08 14.45 -9.53
C HIS A 76 6.30 13.16 -8.73
N PHE A 77 5.30 12.30 -8.57
CA PHE A 77 5.45 11.01 -7.87
C PHE A 77 5.84 9.93 -8.88
N TYR A 78 7.11 9.91 -9.30
CA TYR A 78 7.61 8.97 -10.31
C TYR A 78 7.78 7.53 -9.82
N TYR A 79 7.97 7.33 -8.52
CA TYR A 79 8.20 6.03 -7.89
C TYR A 79 7.42 5.92 -6.58
N TYR A 80 7.14 4.68 -6.18
CA TYR A 80 6.52 4.37 -4.89
C TYR A 80 7.31 4.96 -3.70
N TYR A 81 8.63 4.80 -3.69
CA TYR A 81 9.46 5.37 -2.63
C TYR A 81 9.75 6.85 -2.86
N TYR A 82 9.28 7.68 -1.92
CA TYR A 82 9.34 9.14 -2.02
C TYR A 82 10.74 9.73 -2.21
N TRP A 83 11.82 9.14 -1.68
CA TRP A 83 13.18 9.68 -1.86
C TRP A 83 13.63 9.65 -3.33
N LYS A 84 13.05 8.76 -4.15
CA LYS A 84 13.30 8.68 -5.59
C LYS A 84 12.53 9.74 -6.38
N ASN A 85 11.72 10.56 -5.72
CA ASN A 85 10.91 11.62 -6.33
C ASN A 85 11.52 13.00 -6.05
N PRO A 86 11.29 14.00 -6.94
CA PRO A 86 11.67 15.38 -6.71
C PRO A 86 11.23 15.89 -5.33
N PHE A 87 12.01 16.83 -4.77
CA PHE A 87 11.73 17.56 -3.53
C PHE A 87 11.86 16.79 -2.21
N TRP A 88 11.95 15.46 -2.20
CA TRP A 88 11.98 14.68 -0.96
C TRP A 88 13.38 14.62 -0.32
N GLY A 89 14.43 14.58 -1.13
CA GLY A 89 15.82 14.51 -0.67
C GLY A 89 16.26 13.07 -0.41
N THR A 90 17.26 12.87 0.46
CA THR A 90 17.79 11.54 0.79
C THR A 90 16.76 10.65 1.50
N PRO A 91 16.94 9.32 1.57
CA PRO A 91 16.10 8.44 2.38
C PRO A 91 15.91 8.98 3.80
N LYS A 92 16.98 9.42 4.47
CA LYS A 92 16.89 10.01 5.81
C LYS A 92 15.96 11.24 5.84
N GLN A 93 16.16 12.20 4.93
CA GLN A 93 15.32 13.41 4.88
C GLN A 93 13.86 13.07 4.57
N THR A 94 13.66 12.09 3.69
CA THR A 94 12.35 11.57 3.32
C THR A 94 11.65 10.94 4.52
N PHE A 95 12.33 10.09 5.30
CA PHE A 95 11.76 9.52 6.53
C PHE A 95 11.37 10.61 7.53
N ASP A 96 12.22 11.63 7.73
CA ASP A 96 11.92 12.74 8.63
C ASP A 96 10.66 13.53 8.16
N LYS A 97 10.50 13.73 6.85
CA LYS A 97 9.31 14.36 6.24
C LYS A 97 8.05 13.49 6.37
N VAL A 98 8.15 12.21 6.01
CA VAL A 98 7.02 11.26 6.13
C VAL A 98 6.56 11.21 7.58
N LYS A 99 7.48 11.09 8.55
CA LYS A 99 7.15 11.14 9.97
C LYS A 99 6.43 12.43 10.34
N ALA A 100 6.88 13.58 9.86
CA ALA A 100 6.22 14.86 10.11
C ALA A 100 4.81 14.94 9.49
N PHE A 101 4.60 14.35 8.30
CA PHE A 101 3.27 14.28 7.68
C PHE A 101 2.30 13.45 8.52
N TYR A 102 2.72 12.26 8.95
CA TYR A 102 1.90 11.36 9.78
C TYR A 102 1.63 11.88 11.20
N GLN A 103 2.37 12.88 11.68
CA GLN A 103 2.04 13.61 12.90
C GLN A 103 0.86 14.59 12.73
N THR A 104 0.38 14.77 11.50
CA THR A 104 -0.79 15.61 11.19
C THR A 104 -2.00 14.72 10.87
N PRO A 105 -3.24 15.22 11.03
CA PRO A 105 -4.44 14.45 10.67
C PRO A 105 -4.72 14.42 9.16
N ARG A 106 -3.80 14.93 8.32
CA ARG A 106 -4.06 15.20 6.89
C ARG A 106 -4.38 13.97 6.07
N ILE A 107 -3.77 12.82 6.38
CA ILE A 107 -4.06 11.58 5.65
C ILE A 107 -5.55 11.18 5.71
N PHE A 108 -6.27 11.59 6.77
CA PHE A 108 -7.71 11.38 6.93
C PHE A 108 -8.57 12.52 6.36
N GLN A 109 -7.96 13.48 5.67
CA GLN A 109 -8.62 14.58 4.96
C GLN A 109 -8.63 14.35 3.45
N ALA A 110 -7.98 13.28 2.97
CA ALA A 110 -8.02 12.90 1.57
C ALA A 110 -9.47 12.69 1.11
N ASP A 111 -9.81 13.26 -0.03
CA ASP A 111 -11.07 12.98 -0.69
C ASP A 111 -11.03 11.57 -1.31
N PRO A 112 -12.19 10.89 -1.42
CA PRO A 112 -12.26 9.63 -2.14
C PRO A 112 -11.77 9.76 -3.58
N VAL A 113 -11.12 8.72 -4.10
CA VAL A 113 -10.77 8.62 -5.52
C VAL A 113 -12.07 8.69 -6.35
N PRO A 114 -12.11 9.48 -7.43
CA PRO A 114 -13.30 9.58 -8.28
C PRO A 114 -13.83 8.21 -8.74
N GLY A 115 -15.13 7.99 -8.57
CA GLY A 115 -15.79 6.73 -8.92
C GLY A 115 -15.57 5.57 -7.95
N ALA A 116 -14.76 5.73 -6.89
CA ALA A 116 -14.48 4.66 -5.94
C ALA A 116 -15.73 4.17 -5.22
N ARG A 117 -16.60 5.10 -4.79
CA ARG A 117 -17.80 4.74 -4.05
C ARG A 117 -18.78 3.95 -4.92
N GLU A 118 -19.03 4.42 -6.13
CA GLU A 118 -19.90 3.77 -7.10
C GLU A 118 -19.31 2.42 -7.56
N GLY A 119 -18.00 2.38 -7.77
CA GLY A 119 -17.27 1.19 -8.19
C GLY A 119 -17.34 0.08 -7.15
N THR A 120 -16.98 0.39 -5.91
CA THR A 120 -17.01 -0.57 -4.80
C THR A 120 -18.44 -1.02 -4.46
N LEU A 121 -19.42 -0.13 -4.47
CA LEU A 121 -20.83 -0.52 -4.35
C LEU A 121 -21.25 -1.48 -5.46
N SER A 122 -20.85 -1.22 -6.71
CA SER A 122 -21.15 -2.11 -7.84
C SER A 122 -20.54 -3.51 -7.64
N LEU A 123 -19.31 -3.61 -7.13
CA LEU A 123 -18.68 -4.90 -6.82
C LEU A 123 -19.43 -5.63 -5.70
N LYS A 124 -19.84 -4.90 -4.65
CA LYS A 124 -20.65 -5.48 -3.58
C LYS A 124 -21.99 -5.99 -4.08
N ASP A 125 -22.68 -5.24 -4.94
CA ASP A 125 -23.97 -5.63 -5.54
C ASP A 125 -23.84 -6.86 -6.46
N MET A 126 -22.65 -7.14 -6.99
CA MET A 126 -22.35 -8.37 -7.73
C MET A 126 -22.13 -9.58 -6.81
N GLY A 127 -22.19 -9.40 -5.49
CA GLY A 127 -22.06 -10.47 -4.50
C GLY A 127 -20.64 -10.70 -4.01
N PHE A 128 -19.72 -9.74 -4.23
CA PHE A 128 -18.38 -9.83 -3.66
C PHE A 128 -18.33 -9.28 -2.24
N LYS A 129 -17.55 -9.95 -1.39
CA LYS A 129 -17.10 -9.39 -0.12
C LYS A 129 -15.88 -8.50 -0.38
N LEU A 130 -15.91 -7.27 0.13
CA LEU A 130 -14.80 -6.31 -0.04
C LEU A 130 -14.04 -6.16 1.28
N ILE A 131 -12.73 -6.36 1.23
CA ILE A 131 -11.82 -6.21 2.36
C ILE A 131 -10.71 -5.23 1.98
N ILE A 132 -10.45 -4.26 2.86
CA ILE A 132 -9.33 -3.34 2.65
C ILE A 132 -8.04 -4.03 3.10
N VAL A 133 -7.01 -4.01 2.25
CA VAL A 133 -5.66 -4.50 2.56
C VAL A 133 -4.65 -3.40 2.28
N THR A 134 -4.11 -2.79 3.34
CA THR A 134 -3.32 -1.56 3.24
C THR A 134 -1.99 -1.65 3.97
N ALA A 135 -0.98 -0.93 3.49
CA ALA A 135 0.32 -0.79 4.16
C ALA A 135 0.35 0.29 5.25
N ARG A 136 -0.80 0.92 5.56
CA ARG A 136 -0.89 1.85 6.69
C ARG A 136 -0.52 1.17 8.00
N ALA A 137 0.10 1.95 8.89
CA ALA A 137 0.50 1.46 10.20
C ALA A 137 -0.72 1.14 11.08
N PRO A 138 -0.66 0.09 11.92
CA PRO A 138 -1.73 -0.30 12.84
C PRO A 138 -2.25 0.80 13.77
N ASP A 139 -1.38 1.73 14.16
CA ASP A 139 -1.76 2.85 15.02
C ASP A 139 -2.70 3.86 14.34
N THR A 140 -2.89 3.76 13.01
CA THR A 140 -3.79 4.60 12.22
C THR A 140 -5.06 3.89 11.73
N ALA A 141 -5.24 2.62 12.09
CA ALA A 141 -6.31 1.79 11.54
C ALA A 141 -7.71 2.22 12.00
N ASP A 142 -7.87 2.65 13.26
CA ASP A 142 -9.16 3.12 13.78
C ASP A 142 -9.62 4.39 13.04
N GLU A 143 -8.75 5.38 12.89
CA GLU A 143 -9.04 6.60 12.14
C GLU A 143 -9.22 6.32 10.64
N SER A 144 -8.47 5.37 10.08
CA SER A 144 -8.67 4.90 8.71
C SER A 144 -10.06 4.27 8.54
N TRP A 145 -10.50 3.44 9.49
CA TRP A 145 -11.83 2.84 9.47
C TRP A 145 -12.95 3.88 9.65
N MET A 146 -12.74 4.91 10.47
CA MET A 146 -13.65 6.04 10.57
C MET A 146 -13.79 6.78 9.24
N TRP A 147 -12.67 7.01 8.55
CA TRP A 147 -12.67 7.61 7.21
C TRP A 147 -13.41 6.72 6.19
N VAL A 148 -13.15 5.41 6.20
CA VAL A 148 -13.83 4.43 5.34
C VAL A 148 -15.34 4.44 5.59
N ASN A 149 -15.79 4.38 6.84
CA ASN A 149 -17.23 4.39 7.15
C ASN A 149 -17.93 5.69 6.73
N LYS A 150 -17.23 6.81 6.82
CA LYS A 150 -17.74 8.11 6.39
C LYS A 150 -17.99 8.15 4.88
N HIS A 151 -17.06 7.61 4.08
CA HIS A 151 -17.08 7.75 2.62
C HIS A 151 -17.67 6.53 1.89
N PHE A 152 -17.62 5.34 2.50
CA PHE A 152 -18.05 4.06 1.96
C PHE A 152 -18.95 3.29 2.97
N PRO A 153 -20.03 3.93 3.47
CA PRO A 153 -20.84 3.37 4.54
C PRO A 153 -21.41 1.99 4.14
N GLY A 154 -21.05 0.97 4.92
CA GLY A 154 -21.53 -0.39 4.73
C GLY A 154 -21.00 -1.08 3.48
N VAL A 155 -19.92 -0.60 2.85
CA VAL A 155 -19.34 -1.22 1.64
C VAL A 155 -18.31 -2.30 1.99
N PHE A 156 -17.43 -2.00 2.94
CA PHE A 156 -16.34 -2.87 3.36
C PHE A 156 -16.67 -3.57 4.67
N ASP A 157 -16.17 -4.79 4.82
CA ASP A 157 -16.39 -5.61 6.02
C ASP A 157 -15.30 -5.40 7.08
N SER A 158 -14.06 -5.17 6.64
CA SER A 158 -12.89 -5.01 7.49
C SER A 158 -11.75 -4.28 6.79
N ILE A 159 -10.77 -3.87 7.60
CA ILE A 159 -9.49 -3.31 7.17
C ILE A 159 -8.34 -4.12 7.79
N ILE A 160 -7.39 -4.52 6.94
CA ILE A 160 -6.21 -5.29 7.34
C ILE A 160 -4.98 -4.44 7.04
N CYS A 161 -4.22 -4.14 8.08
CA CYS A 161 -2.96 -3.39 8.01
C CYS A 161 -1.77 -4.36 7.91
N THR A 162 -1.01 -4.27 6.83
CA THR A 162 0.20 -5.07 6.58
C THR A 162 1.46 -4.29 7.00
N GLY A 163 2.41 -4.92 7.69
CA GLY A 163 3.71 -4.29 7.99
C GLY A 163 4.42 -4.81 9.26
N GLN A 164 5.65 -4.35 9.51
CA GLN A 164 6.43 -4.73 10.70
C GLN A 164 6.00 -3.93 11.95
N PHE A 165 5.65 -4.68 13.01
CA PHE A 165 5.38 -4.33 14.42
C PHE A 165 5.20 -2.86 14.85
N LYS A 166 4.08 -2.64 15.57
CA LYS A 166 4.11 -2.26 16.99
C LYS A 166 3.19 -3.23 17.76
N ASP A 167 3.48 -3.51 19.03
CA ASP A 167 2.59 -4.25 19.93
C ASP A 167 1.26 -3.51 20.06
N VAL A 168 0.25 -3.98 19.33
CA VAL A 168 -1.09 -3.41 19.36
C VAL A 168 -2.06 -4.57 19.58
N HIS A 169 -2.42 -4.79 20.85
CA HIS A 169 -3.62 -5.54 21.18
C HIS A 169 -4.83 -4.65 20.92
N LYS A 170 -5.56 -4.90 19.84
CA LYS A 170 -6.84 -4.23 19.57
C LYS A 170 -7.93 -5.26 19.27
N THR A 171 -9.15 -4.87 19.60
CA THR A 171 -10.39 -5.62 19.44
C THR A 171 -11.33 -4.79 18.56
N GLY A 172 -11.68 -5.28 17.35
CA GLY A 172 -12.48 -4.51 16.39
C GLY A 172 -12.43 -5.07 14.94
N HIS A 173 -12.78 -4.25 13.94
CA HIS A 173 -12.74 -4.56 12.49
C HIS A 173 -11.33 -4.51 11.87
N GLU A 174 -10.31 -4.27 12.71
CA GLU A 174 -8.91 -4.16 12.34
C GLU A 174 -8.20 -5.50 12.55
N VAL A 175 -7.42 -5.92 11.56
CA VAL A 175 -6.41 -6.97 11.75
C VAL A 175 -5.03 -6.42 11.45
N VAL A 176 -4.13 -6.64 12.40
CA VAL A 176 -2.72 -6.26 12.32
C VAL A 176 -1.90 -7.48 12.02
N THR A 177 -1.13 -7.45 10.93
CA THR A 177 -0.31 -8.60 10.55
C THR A 177 1.05 -8.20 9.99
N LYS A 178 2.05 -9.06 10.21
CA LYS A 178 3.38 -8.95 9.60
C LYS A 178 3.42 -9.50 8.17
N LEU A 179 2.31 -10.08 7.73
CA LEU A 179 2.17 -10.65 6.40
C LEU A 179 2.19 -9.55 5.35
N SER A 180 2.91 -9.81 4.26
CA SER A 180 2.82 -9.02 3.03
C SER A 180 1.41 -9.05 2.47
N LYS A 181 1.06 -8.08 1.62
CA LYS A 181 -0.23 -8.11 0.91
C LYS A 181 -0.44 -9.42 0.16
N ALA A 182 0.62 -9.99 -0.43
CA ALA A 182 0.57 -11.27 -1.12
C ALA A 182 0.12 -12.42 -0.19
N GLN A 183 0.66 -12.48 1.03
CA GLN A 183 0.27 -13.47 2.02
C GLN A 183 -1.17 -13.24 2.51
N VAL A 184 -1.53 -11.99 2.84
CA VAL A 184 -2.90 -11.67 3.26
C VAL A 184 -3.92 -12.03 2.18
N CYS A 185 -3.65 -11.70 0.91
CA CYS A 185 -4.52 -12.07 -0.20
C CYS A 185 -4.66 -13.59 -0.36
N ALA A 186 -3.58 -14.34 -0.18
CA ALA A 186 -3.62 -15.80 -0.22
C ALA A 186 -4.46 -16.39 0.93
N ASP A 187 -4.28 -15.88 2.15
CA ASP A 187 -5.00 -16.35 3.34
C ASP A 187 -6.50 -16.02 3.28
N LEU A 188 -6.85 -14.87 2.71
CA LEU A 188 -8.24 -14.49 2.42
C LEU A 188 -8.85 -15.28 1.24
N ASN A 189 -8.04 -16.05 0.51
CA ASN A 189 -8.40 -16.62 -0.79
C ASN A 189 -9.01 -15.57 -1.73
N ALA A 190 -8.39 -14.38 -1.76
CA ALA A 190 -8.87 -13.24 -2.53
C ALA A 190 -8.85 -13.57 -4.03
N ARG A 191 -9.96 -13.30 -4.71
CA ARG A 191 -10.09 -13.54 -6.15
C ARG A 191 -9.31 -12.52 -6.97
N ILE A 192 -9.32 -11.28 -6.51
CA ILE A 192 -8.49 -10.20 -7.06
C ILE A 192 -8.00 -9.29 -5.92
N LEU A 193 -6.83 -8.68 -6.15
CA LEU A 193 -6.36 -7.48 -5.47
C LEU A 193 -6.49 -6.27 -6.40
N ILE A 194 -7.00 -5.15 -5.91
CA ILE A 194 -6.98 -3.85 -6.60
C ILE A 194 -6.00 -2.95 -5.85
N ASP A 195 -4.89 -2.58 -6.48
CA ASP A 195 -3.75 -1.90 -5.84
C ASP A 195 -3.08 -0.96 -6.85
N ASP A 196 -2.60 0.20 -6.42
CA ASP A 196 -1.94 1.18 -7.29
C ASP A 196 -0.41 1.02 -7.32
N SER A 197 0.18 0.28 -6.36
CA SER A 197 1.62 0.03 -6.30
C SER A 197 2.01 -1.10 -7.25
N SER A 198 2.93 -0.79 -8.16
CA SER A 198 3.49 -1.78 -9.08
C SER A 198 4.27 -2.89 -8.34
N GLU A 199 4.91 -2.54 -7.22
CA GLU A 199 5.67 -3.44 -6.37
C GLU A 199 4.75 -4.43 -5.66
N ASN A 200 3.67 -3.94 -5.02
CA ASN A 200 2.66 -4.80 -4.40
C ASN A 200 1.98 -5.70 -5.44
N ALA A 201 1.65 -5.14 -6.60
CA ALA A 201 0.99 -5.86 -7.68
C ALA A 201 1.86 -7.01 -8.20
N LEU A 202 3.15 -6.74 -8.48
CA LEU A 202 4.09 -7.78 -8.87
C LEU A 202 4.26 -8.82 -7.76
N GLN A 203 4.46 -8.39 -6.52
CA GLN A 203 4.62 -9.32 -5.39
C GLN A 203 3.44 -10.28 -5.28
N CYS A 204 2.20 -9.79 -5.42
CA CYS A 204 0.99 -10.61 -5.34
C CYS A 204 0.81 -11.49 -6.60
N ALA A 205 1.07 -10.97 -7.79
CA ALA A 205 0.89 -11.68 -9.05
C ALA A 205 1.95 -12.77 -9.29
N THR A 206 3.11 -12.66 -8.65
CA THR A 206 4.21 -13.65 -8.78
C THR A 206 4.46 -14.43 -7.50
N ALA A 207 3.60 -14.31 -6.49
CA ALA A 207 3.74 -15.01 -5.23
C ALA A 207 3.67 -16.53 -5.42
N ILE A 208 4.44 -17.25 -4.60
CA ILE A 208 4.47 -18.71 -4.54
C ILE A 208 4.10 -19.12 -3.10
N PRO A 209 3.23 -20.13 -2.90
CA PRO A 209 2.65 -21.02 -3.91
C PRO A 209 1.40 -20.48 -4.62
N ILE A 210 0.77 -19.42 -4.10
CA ILE A 210 -0.49 -18.89 -4.63
C ILE A 210 -0.25 -17.48 -5.15
N ALA A 211 -0.37 -17.32 -6.47
CA ALA A 211 -0.43 -16.01 -7.12
C ALA A 211 -1.86 -15.47 -7.04
N THR A 212 -2.00 -14.22 -6.58
CA THR A 212 -3.29 -13.51 -6.59
C THR A 212 -3.41 -12.71 -7.88
N ARG A 213 -4.57 -12.74 -8.53
CA ARG A 213 -4.82 -11.88 -9.68
C ARG A 213 -4.86 -10.41 -9.24
N VAL A 214 -4.21 -9.52 -9.96
CA VAL A 214 -4.13 -8.10 -9.59
C VAL A 214 -4.66 -7.20 -10.70
N LEU A 215 -5.48 -6.23 -10.33
CA LEU A 215 -5.81 -5.08 -11.14
C LEU A 215 -4.94 -3.90 -10.67
N LEU A 216 -3.87 -3.60 -11.42
CA LEU A 216 -2.99 -2.47 -11.17
C LEU A 216 -3.72 -1.18 -11.51
N PHE A 217 -4.14 -0.46 -10.48
CA PHE A 217 -5.07 0.65 -10.54
C PHE A 217 -4.38 1.99 -10.86
N GLY A 218 -5.05 2.79 -11.68
CA GLY A 218 -4.65 4.15 -12.03
C GLY A 218 -3.66 4.24 -13.19
N ASP A 219 -3.64 5.40 -13.85
CA ASP A 219 -2.56 5.82 -14.76
C ASP A 219 -1.60 6.76 -14.02
N TYR A 220 -1.05 6.26 -12.92
CA TYR A 220 -0.18 7.02 -12.03
C TYR A 220 1.28 6.91 -12.44
N GLU A 221 2.07 7.95 -12.20
CA GLU A 221 3.50 7.92 -12.55
C GLU A 221 4.29 6.87 -11.74
N TRP A 222 3.94 6.68 -10.47
CA TRP A 222 4.64 5.74 -9.57
C TRP A 222 4.36 4.28 -9.89
N ASN A 223 3.33 3.98 -10.68
CA ASN A 223 3.00 2.62 -11.07
C ASN A 223 3.58 2.22 -12.44
N LYS A 224 4.28 3.14 -13.11
CA LYS A 224 4.96 2.89 -14.39
C LYS A 224 6.36 2.31 -14.20
N ARG A 225 6.90 2.33 -12.98
CA ARG A 225 8.26 1.93 -12.61
C ARG A 225 8.24 1.21 -11.28
N VAL A 226 9.24 0.38 -11.04
CA VAL A 226 9.41 -0.34 -9.78
C VAL A 226 10.55 0.24 -8.95
N SER A 227 10.44 0.03 -7.64
CA SER A 227 11.50 0.27 -6.68
C SER A 227 11.76 -0.98 -5.87
N GLY A 228 13.04 -1.33 -5.74
CA GLY A 228 13.47 -2.54 -5.03
C GLY A 228 13.85 -2.27 -3.57
N PRO A 229 13.90 -3.30 -2.72
CA PRO A 229 14.49 -3.20 -1.37
C PRO A 229 15.94 -2.67 -1.36
N GLY A 230 16.68 -2.86 -2.45
CA GLY A 230 18.04 -2.32 -2.62
C GLY A 230 18.11 -0.83 -2.88
N ASP A 231 16.98 -0.15 -3.07
CA ASP A 231 16.94 1.27 -3.46
C ASP A 231 17.02 2.22 -2.26
N ALA A 232 17.10 1.72 -1.03
CA ALA A 232 17.18 2.50 0.19
C ALA A 232 18.60 3.08 0.42
N SER A 233 19.10 3.84 -0.54
CA SER A 233 20.42 4.48 -0.49
C SER A 233 20.37 5.92 -1.01
N ASP A 234 21.31 6.75 -0.55
CA ASP A 234 21.41 8.15 -0.96
C ASP A 234 21.58 8.27 -2.49
N ASP A 235 22.31 7.36 -3.13
CA ASP A 235 22.54 7.35 -4.58
C ASP A 235 21.26 7.16 -5.42
N MET A 236 20.21 6.60 -4.80
CA MET A 236 18.91 6.43 -5.44
C MET A 236 17.98 7.64 -5.24
N SER A 237 18.39 8.64 -4.47
CA SER A 237 17.61 9.87 -4.29
C SER A 237 17.54 10.65 -5.60
N PHE A 238 16.37 11.25 -5.91
CA PHE A 238 16.14 11.91 -7.19
C PHE A 238 17.24 12.88 -7.59
N ASP A 239 17.58 13.85 -6.72
CA ASP A 239 18.54 14.90 -7.02
C ASP A 239 19.97 14.37 -7.19
N ILE A 240 20.33 13.36 -6.38
CA ILE A 240 21.67 12.74 -6.42
C ILE A 240 21.81 11.94 -7.72
N ARG A 241 20.80 11.13 -8.05
CA ARG A 241 20.77 10.32 -9.25
C ARG A 241 20.73 11.17 -10.53
N LEU A 242 19.92 12.22 -10.55
CA LEU A 242 19.83 13.16 -11.66
C LEU A 242 21.19 13.85 -11.92
N LYS A 243 21.88 14.25 -10.85
CA LYS A 243 23.23 14.84 -10.94
C LYS A 243 24.26 13.82 -11.44
N ALA A 244 24.25 12.60 -10.90
CA ALA A 244 25.17 11.54 -11.31
C ALA A 244 25.01 11.16 -12.78
N LEU A 245 23.78 11.23 -13.31
CA LEU A 245 23.44 10.97 -14.70
C LEU A 245 23.46 12.22 -15.58
N VAL A 246 24.09 13.32 -15.13
CA VAL A 246 24.31 14.55 -15.89
C VAL A 246 23.01 15.13 -16.47
N GLY A 247 21.93 15.12 -15.66
CA GLY A 247 20.63 15.67 -16.04
C GLY A 247 19.76 14.76 -16.90
N LYS A 248 20.20 13.51 -17.17
CA LYS A 248 19.39 12.52 -17.88
C LYS A 248 18.12 12.20 -17.09
N GLU A 249 16.96 12.31 -17.75
CA GLU A 249 15.64 12.04 -17.18
C GLU A 249 15.39 10.53 -17.09
N PHE A 250 16.09 9.84 -16.18
CA PHE A 250 16.07 8.38 -16.05
C PHE A 250 14.67 7.79 -15.88
N TRP A 251 13.74 8.52 -15.25
CA TRP A 251 12.35 8.08 -15.12
C TRP A 251 11.64 7.95 -16.47
N LYS A 252 12.07 8.64 -17.54
CA LYS A 252 11.46 8.46 -18.87
C LYS A 252 11.85 7.16 -19.56
N GLU A 253 12.93 6.51 -19.11
CA GLU A 253 13.45 5.29 -19.71
C GLU A 253 13.10 4.04 -18.89
N GLU A 254 12.97 4.20 -17.57
CA GLU A 254 12.62 3.09 -16.69
C GLU A 254 11.14 2.74 -16.78
N THR A 255 10.87 1.44 -16.81
CA THR A 255 9.54 0.86 -16.88
C THR A 255 9.39 -0.27 -15.88
N VAL A 256 8.14 -0.65 -15.60
CA VAL A 256 7.84 -1.90 -14.91
C VAL A 256 7.64 -3.01 -15.94
N ASP A 257 8.45 -4.05 -15.83
CA ASP A 257 8.31 -5.26 -16.62
C ASP A 257 7.34 -6.21 -15.91
N ILE A 258 6.17 -6.42 -16.51
CA ILE A 258 5.20 -7.40 -16.02
C ILE A 258 5.61 -8.76 -16.62
N PRO A 259 5.92 -9.78 -15.80
CA PRO A 259 6.30 -11.09 -16.31
C PRO A 259 5.22 -11.69 -17.20
N GLU A 260 5.63 -12.31 -18.31
CA GLU A 260 4.70 -12.97 -19.22
C GLU A 260 3.88 -14.03 -18.48
N GLY A 261 2.55 -13.97 -18.62
CA GLY A 261 1.63 -14.89 -17.96
C GLY A 261 1.31 -14.56 -16.49
N ALA A 262 1.91 -13.52 -15.90
CA ALA A 262 1.47 -13.05 -14.59
C ALA A 262 0.00 -12.60 -14.65
N PRO A 263 -0.85 -12.95 -13.66
CA PRO A 263 -2.26 -12.54 -13.62
C PRO A 263 -2.38 -11.09 -13.16
N LEU A 264 -1.77 -10.16 -13.89
CA LEU A 264 -1.71 -8.73 -13.57
C LEU A 264 -2.18 -7.91 -14.77
N GLU A 265 -3.24 -7.15 -14.59
CA GLU A 265 -3.83 -6.30 -15.63
C GLU A 265 -3.94 -4.86 -15.16
N ARG A 266 -3.72 -3.89 -16.06
CA ARG A 266 -3.86 -2.47 -15.74
C ARG A 266 -5.30 -2.00 -15.93
N VAL A 267 -5.79 -1.20 -14.98
CA VAL A 267 -7.09 -0.53 -15.06
C VAL A 267 -6.92 0.94 -14.69
N LYS A 268 -7.48 1.84 -15.50
CA LYS A 268 -7.24 3.29 -15.33
C LYS A 268 -8.04 3.91 -14.19
N ASP A 269 -9.22 3.37 -13.93
CA ASP A 269 -10.17 3.90 -12.96
C ASP A 269 -11.19 2.83 -12.54
N TRP A 270 -12.09 3.21 -11.64
CA TRP A 270 -13.13 2.33 -11.12
C TRP A 270 -14.15 1.88 -12.16
N SER A 271 -14.36 2.63 -13.25
CA SER A 271 -15.23 2.19 -14.34
C SER A 271 -14.62 1.01 -15.10
N GLU A 272 -13.30 1.02 -15.29
CA GLU A 272 -12.57 -0.08 -15.89
C GLU A 272 -12.51 -1.31 -14.97
N VAL A 273 -12.31 -1.10 -13.65
CA VAL A 273 -12.41 -2.18 -12.65
C VAL A 273 -13.77 -2.89 -12.74
N VAL A 274 -14.87 -2.15 -12.66
CA VAL A 274 -16.23 -2.72 -12.69
C VAL A 274 -16.50 -3.44 -14.00
N ARG A 275 -16.08 -2.87 -15.14
CA ARG A 275 -16.21 -3.50 -16.45
C ARG A 275 -15.41 -4.80 -16.51
N TRP A 276 -14.18 -4.79 -16.01
CA TRP A 276 -13.31 -5.97 -16.00
C TRP A 276 -13.94 -7.10 -15.19
N VAL A 277 -14.42 -6.80 -13.97
CA VAL A 277 -15.06 -7.80 -13.09
C VAL A 277 -16.32 -8.38 -13.73
N LYS A 278 -17.16 -7.56 -14.37
CA LYS A 278 -18.36 -8.04 -15.08
C LYS A 278 -18.02 -9.03 -16.20
N ILE A 279 -16.94 -8.80 -16.94
CA ILE A 279 -16.50 -9.68 -18.03
C ILE A 279 -16.00 -11.01 -17.48
N HIS A 280 -15.36 -11.01 -16.31
CA HIS A 280 -14.72 -12.18 -15.72
C HIS A 280 -15.55 -12.86 -14.62
N MET A 281 -16.83 -12.49 -14.48
CA MET A 281 -17.69 -12.88 -13.36
C MET A 281 -17.71 -14.40 -13.13
N ASP A 282 -17.83 -15.18 -14.20
CA ASP A 282 -17.89 -16.65 -14.15
C ASP A 282 -16.63 -17.30 -13.55
N THR A 283 -15.48 -16.62 -13.63
CA THR A 283 -14.21 -17.12 -13.07
C THR A 283 -13.96 -16.65 -11.65
N LEU A 284 -14.75 -15.68 -11.17
CA LEU A 284 -14.58 -15.04 -9.86
C LEU A 284 -15.59 -15.54 -8.84
N GLN A 285 -16.74 -16.09 -9.26
CA GLN A 285 -17.71 -16.78 -8.41
C GLN A 285 -17.19 -18.18 -8.04
#